data_AF-A8D2K0-F1
#
_entry.id   AF-A8D2K0-F1
#
_cell.length_a   1.000
_cell.length_b   1.000
_cell.length_c   1.000
_cell.angle_alpha   90.00
_cell.angle_beta   90.00
_cell.angle_gamma   90.00
#
_symmetry.space_group_name_H-M   'P 1'
#
loop_
_entity.id
_entity.type
_entity.pdbx_description
1 polymer ?
#
loop_
_entity_poly.entity_id
_entity_poly.type
_entity_poly.pdbx_seq_one_letter_code
_entity_poly.pdbx_strand_id
1 'polypeptide(L)'
;HPESSATRNNPHFTRELRLRMKDVQRAIGDASKDSELPRNADDKIKAMEQTLAKGKQIEDECAASVKKLRAMLQSTEEQLRVHKKQTLFLTQLTAKTLPKGLHCLPLRLTTDYYSLNSSEQQFHNQDRLEDPELYHYALFSDNVLAAAVVVNSTITHAKHPTKHVFHIVTDRLNYAAMRMWFLVNPPGKATIQVQNIEEFTWLNASYSPVLKQLSSQSMIDYYFRTHRASSDSNLKLRNPKYLSILNHLRFYLPEIFPKLHKVLFLDDDIVVQKDLTALWSLDLKGNVNGAVETCGESFHRFDRYLNFSNPLISRNFDARACGWAFGM
;
A
#
# COMPACT_ATOMS: atom_id res chain seq x y z
N HIS A 1 28.43 3.18 44.71
CA HIS A 1 27.23 4.00 45.00
C HIS A 1 27.07 5.02 43.89
N PRO A 2 25.94 5.08 43.17
CA PRO A 2 25.72 6.13 42.19
C PRO A 2 25.46 7.43 42.96
N GLU A 3 26.36 8.40 42.85
CA GLU A 3 26.18 9.73 43.43
C GLU A 3 24.99 10.44 42.76
N SER A 4 24.00 10.81 43.58
CA SER A 4 22.75 11.49 43.25
C SER A 4 22.97 12.82 42.51
N SER A 5 22.50 12.94 41.27
CA SER A 5 22.66 14.12 40.41
C SER A 5 21.67 15.26 40.70
N ALA A 6 20.57 14.97 41.40
CA ALA A 6 19.49 15.94 41.65
C ALA A 6 19.87 17.00 42.69
N THR A 7 20.57 16.61 43.76
CA THR A 7 21.02 17.52 44.83
C THR A 7 22.15 18.45 44.38
N ARG A 8 23.00 17.97 43.45
CA ARG A 8 24.13 18.72 42.85
C ARG A 8 23.67 19.87 41.94
N ASN A 9 22.46 19.78 41.37
CA ASN A 9 21.86 20.81 40.53
C ASN A 9 21.05 21.86 41.31
N ASN A 10 20.97 21.75 42.65
CA ASN A 10 20.37 22.77 43.50
C ASN A 10 21.48 23.59 44.21
N PRO A 11 21.83 24.79 43.71
CA PRO A 11 22.94 25.58 44.24
C PRO A 11 22.68 26.09 45.65
N HIS A 12 21.41 26.31 46.01
CA HIS A 12 21.01 26.73 47.35
C HIS A 12 21.23 25.60 48.37
N PHE A 13 20.77 24.39 48.04
CA PHE A 13 20.97 23.20 48.86
C PHE A 13 22.46 22.86 49.03
N THR A 14 23.24 22.90 47.94
CA THR A 14 24.68 22.61 47.96
C THR A 14 25.44 23.60 48.84
N ARG A 15 25.04 24.88 48.84
CA ARG A 15 25.61 25.92 49.69
C ARG A 15 25.25 25.69 51.17
N GLU A 16 23.98 25.38 51.45
CA GLU A 16 23.50 25.05 52.80
C GLU A 16 24.23 23.83 53.37
N LEU A 17 24.33 22.74 52.60
CA LEU A 17 25.03 21.51 53.00
C LEU A 17 26.51 21.77 53.31
N ARG A 18 27.23 22.50 52.45
CA ARG A 18 28.64 22.85 52.69
C ARG A 18 28.83 23.69 53.94
N LEU A 19 27.89 24.59 54.24
CA LEU A 19 27.93 25.41 55.43
C LEU A 19 27.70 24.55 56.69
N ARG A 20 26.69 23.66 56.68
CA ARG A 20 26.45 22.71 57.77
C ARG A 20 27.63 21.77 57.99
N MET A 21 28.29 21.29 56.92
CA MET A 21 29.46 20.42 57.04
C MET A 21 30.61 21.12 57.76
N LYS A 22 30.86 22.40 57.44
CA LYS A 22 31.87 23.20 58.13
C LYS A 22 31.50 23.45 59.59
N ASP A 23 30.22 23.70 59.89
CA ASP A 23 29.76 23.95 61.26
C ASP A 23 29.90 22.71 62.15
N VAL A 24 29.56 21.53 61.63
CA VAL A 24 29.70 20.24 62.33
C VAL A 24 31.17 19.88 62.48
N GLN A 25 31.97 20.01 61.41
CA GLN A 25 33.41 19.72 61.45
C GLN A 25 34.14 20.61 62.47
N ARG A 26 33.80 21.90 62.59
CA ARG A 26 34.37 22.79 63.62
C ARG A 26 33.88 22.50 65.04
N ALA A 27 32.68 21.93 65.18
CA ALA A 27 32.10 21.66 66.49
C ALA A 27 32.54 20.32 67.09
N ILE A 28 32.87 19.34 66.25
CA ILE A 28 33.10 17.95 66.65
C ILE A 28 34.49 17.46 66.24
N GLY A 29 35.13 18.07 65.24
CA GLY A 29 36.31 17.51 64.57
C GLY A 29 37.53 17.26 65.46
N ASP A 30 37.68 18.03 66.54
CA ASP A 30 38.80 17.92 67.48
C ASP A 30 38.40 17.29 68.83
N ALA A 31 37.11 16.92 69.00
CA ALA A 31 36.60 16.34 70.24
C ALA A 31 36.74 14.81 70.24
N SER A 32 37.31 14.26 71.31
CA SER A 32 37.54 12.82 71.49
C SER A 32 36.60 12.18 72.52
N LYS A 33 35.95 13.01 73.34
CA LYS A 33 34.98 12.62 74.39
C LYS A 33 33.82 13.60 74.42
N ASP A 34 32.63 13.15 74.82
CA ASP A 34 31.42 13.99 74.87
C ASP A 34 31.57 15.23 75.77
N SER A 35 32.42 15.16 76.80
CA SER A 35 32.73 16.30 77.67
C SER A 35 33.47 17.45 76.99
N GLU A 36 34.07 17.20 75.81
CA GLU A 36 34.83 18.19 75.02
C GLU A 36 33.95 18.89 73.98
N LEU A 37 32.69 18.46 73.83
CA LEU A 37 31.76 19.06 72.88
C LEU A 37 31.25 20.42 73.39
N PRO A 38 31.21 21.45 72.53
CA PRO A 38 30.58 22.71 72.88
C PRO A 38 29.08 22.52 73.10
N ARG A 39 28.48 23.31 74.01
CA ARG A 39 27.04 23.22 74.38
C ARG A 39 26.06 23.33 73.20
N ASN A 40 26.51 23.82 72.04
CA ASN A 40 25.72 23.97 70.82
C ASN A 40 26.01 22.89 69.76
N ALA A 41 26.76 21.83 70.11
CA ALA A 41 27.08 20.73 69.20
C ALA A 41 25.80 19.99 68.75
N ASP A 42 24.90 19.69 69.68
CA ASP A 42 23.63 19.01 69.39
C ASP A 42 22.75 19.80 68.42
N ASP A 43 22.68 21.12 68.57
CA ASP A 43 21.91 21.98 67.67
C ASP A 43 22.49 21.99 66.25
N LYS A 44 23.82 21.92 66.12
CA LYS A 44 24.52 21.85 64.84
C LYS A 44 24.33 20.49 64.15
N ILE A 45 24.33 19.40 64.93
CA ILE A 45 24.03 18.04 64.41
C ILE A 45 22.57 17.97 63.94
N LYS A 46 21.61 18.44 64.75
CA LYS A 46 20.19 18.49 64.35
C LYS A 46 19.96 19.32 63.09
N ALA A 47 20.66 20.45 62.95
CA ALA A 47 20.58 21.26 61.74
C ALA A 47 21.14 20.55 60.50
N MET A 48 22.21 19.75 60.66
CA MET A 48 22.74 18.90 59.60
C MET A 48 21.75 17.79 59.22
N GLU A 49 21.16 17.10 60.21
CA GLU A 49 20.16 16.06 59.98
C GLU A 49 18.94 16.58 59.19
N GLN A 50 18.45 17.78 59.54
CA GLN A 50 17.39 18.44 58.80
C GLN A 50 17.77 18.75 57.36
N THR A 51 18.99 19.24 57.10
CA THR A 51 19.48 19.48 55.74
C THR A 51 19.63 18.15 54.97
N LEU A 52 20.13 17.08 55.59
CA LEU A 52 20.22 15.76 54.94
C LEU A 52 18.83 15.18 54.61
N ALA A 53 17.84 15.36 55.50
CA ALA A 53 16.46 14.95 55.25
C ALA A 53 15.83 15.69 54.06
N LYS A 54 16.08 17.00 53.92
CA LYS A 54 15.69 17.78 52.73
C LYS A 54 16.34 17.24 51.45
N GLY A 55 17.62 16.87 51.51
CA GLY A 55 18.34 16.29 50.37
C GLY A 55 17.73 14.98 49.90
N LYS A 56 17.38 14.09 50.84
CA LYS A 56 16.70 12.82 50.57
C LYS A 56 15.34 13.04 49.92
N GLN A 57 14.55 13.99 50.43
CA GLN A 57 13.24 14.32 49.86
C GLN A 57 13.35 14.82 48.41
N ILE A 58 14.32 15.69 48.11
CA ILE A 58 14.56 16.20 46.74
C ILE A 58 14.90 15.05 45.78
N GLU A 59 15.69 14.09 46.24
CA GLU A 59 16.06 12.92 45.44
C GLU A 59 14.86 11.99 45.18
N ASP A 60 14.05 11.72 46.21
CA ASP A 60 12.83 10.92 46.09
C ASP A 60 11.81 11.58 45.14
N GLU A 61 11.62 12.90 45.22
CA GLU A 61 10.75 13.67 44.33
C GLU A 61 11.27 13.68 42.88
N CYS A 62 12.59 13.75 42.69
CA CYS A 62 13.20 13.67 41.36
C CYS A 62 12.99 12.28 40.75
N ALA A 63 13.23 11.21 41.52
CA ALA A 63 13.00 9.84 41.07
C ALA A 63 11.53 9.59 40.70
N ALA A 64 10.59 10.10 41.51
CA ALA A 64 9.17 10.04 41.21
C ALA A 64 8.81 10.81 39.94
N SER A 65 9.40 11.99 39.73
CA SER A 65 9.20 12.81 38.53
C SER A 65 9.74 12.13 37.26
N VAL A 66 10.93 11.53 37.31
CA VAL A 66 11.50 10.76 36.20
C VAL A 66 10.64 9.54 35.87
N LYS A 67 10.15 8.82 36.89
CA LYS A 67 9.24 7.68 36.70
C LYS A 67 7.94 8.11 36.03
N LYS A 68 7.36 9.25 36.44
CA LYS A 68 6.15 9.81 35.83
C LYS A 68 6.38 10.24 34.38
N LEU A 69 7.49 10.94 34.10
CA LEU A 69 7.86 11.33 32.74
C LEU A 69 8.06 10.12 31.83
N ARG A 70 8.73 9.07 32.32
CA ARG A 70 8.93 7.82 31.56
C ARG A 70 7.60 7.13 31.26
N ALA A 71 6.68 7.08 32.22
CA ALA A 71 5.34 6.52 32.00
C ALA A 71 4.54 7.35 30.99
N MET A 72 4.62 8.69 31.05
CA MET A 72 4.00 9.56 30.06
C MET A 72 4.59 9.35 28.67
N LEU A 73 5.92 9.25 28.54
CA LEU A 73 6.58 8.98 27.26
C LEU A 73 6.10 7.67 26.64
N GLN A 74 6.09 6.58 27.41
CA GLN A 74 5.59 5.28 26.94
C GLN A 74 4.12 5.33 26.51
N SER A 75 3.29 6.06 27.28
CA SER A 75 1.88 6.25 26.95
C SER A 75 1.71 7.04 25.65
N THR A 76 2.47 8.12 25.46
CA THR A 76 2.44 8.95 24.25
C THR A 76 2.98 8.18 23.04
N GLU A 77 4.02 7.37 23.19
CA GLU A 77 4.53 6.49 22.12
C GLU A 77 3.47 5.48 21.66
N GLU A 78 2.74 4.87 22.60
CA GLU A 78 1.68 3.93 22.27
C GLU A 78 0.49 4.63 21.59
N GLN A 79 0.11 5.82 22.05
CA GLN A 79 -0.90 6.65 21.38
C GLN A 79 -0.48 7.03 19.95
N LEU A 80 0.77 7.46 19.77
CA LEU A 80 1.30 7.77 18.44
C LEU A 80 1.26 6.55 17.53
N ARG A 81 1.57 5.36 18.05
CA ARG A 81 1.50 4.10 17.30
C ARG A 81 0.07 3.78 16.87
N VAL A 82 -0.92 3.98 17.75
CA VAL A 82 -2.34 3.80 17.44
C VAL A 82 -2.79 4.80 16.37
N HIS A 83 -2.46 6.08 16.52
CA HIS A 83 -2.81 7.11 15.54
C HIS A 83 -2.17 6.87 14.18
N LYS A 84 -0.88 6.49 14.12
CA LYS A 84 -0.22 6.11 12.85
C LYS A 84 -0.97 4.99 12.13
N LYS A 85 -1.47 3.98 12.86
CA LYS A 85 -2.27 2.91 12.27
C LYS A 85 -3.62 3.40 11.74
N GLN A 86 -4.31 4.26 12.49
CA GLN A 86 -5.57 4.87 12.04
C GLN A 86 -5.35 5.72 10.79
N THR A 87 -4.32 6.57 10.77
CA THR A 87 -3.97 7.37 9.59
C THR A 87 -3.67 6.49 8.38
N LEU A 88 -2.89 5.42 8.55
CA LEU A 88 -2.61 4.48 7.46
C LEU A 88 -3.89 3.83 6.93
N PHE A 89 -4.77 3.37 7.82
CA PHE A 89 -6.07 2.79 7.45
C PHE A 89 -6.96 3.79 6.70
N LEU A 90 -7.09 5.02 7.20
CA LEU A 90 -7.88 6.07 6.57
C LEU A 90 -7.29 6.51 5.23
N THR A 91 -5.97 6.52 5.09
CA THR A 91 -5.28 6.80 3.82
C THR A 91 -5.57 5.69 2.80
N GLN A 92 -5.52 4.42 3.23
CA GLN A 92 -5.90 3.30 2.36
C GLN A 92 -7.38 3.32 2.00
N LEU A 93 -8.26 3.73 2.92
CA LEU A 93 -9.68 3.85 2.67
C LEU A 93 -9.96 4.97 1.67
N THR A 94 -9.38 6.16 1.88
CA THR A 94 -9.53 7.31 0.98
C THR A 94 -8.98 7.05 -0.42
N ALA A 95 -7.85 6.34 -0.54
CA ALA A 95 -7.31 5.90 -1.84
C ALA A 95 -8.22 4.90 -2.59
N LYS A 96 -9.17 4.27 -1.89
CA LYS A 96 -10.13 3.31 -2.47
C LYS A 96 -11.52 3.90 -2.67
N THR A 97 -11.94 4.83 -1.83
CA THR A 97 -13.27 5.43 -1.91
C THR A 97 -13.32 6.36 -3.11
N LEU A 98 -14.10 5.96 -4.11
CA LEU A 98 -14.50 6.88 -5.18
C LEU A 98 -15.30 8.04 -4.56
N PRO A 99 -15.08 9.29 -5.02
CA PRO A 99 -16.00 10.40 -4.74
C PRO A 99 -17.45 9.93 -4.92
N LYS A 100 -18.37 10.36 -4.03
CA LYS A 100 -19.75 9.85 -4.01
C LYS A 100 -20.42 9.86 -5.39
N GLY A 101 -20.21 10.92 -6.19
CA GLY A 101 -20.74 11.00 -7.55
C GLY A 101 -20.24 9.89 -8.48
N LEU A 102 -18.95 9.54 -8.40
CA LEU A 102 -18.35 8.44 -9.15
C LEU A 102 -18.82 7.07 -8.67
N HIS A 103 -19.14 6.93 -7.38
CA HIS A 103 -19.73 5.70 -6.84
C HIS A 103 -21.19 5.49 -7.28
N CYS A 104 -21.98 6.56 -7.42
CA CYS A 104 -23.37 6.47 -7.85
C CYS A 104 -23.53 6.11 -9.32
N LEU A 105 -22.54 6.41 -10.17
CA LEU A 105 -22.63 6.16 -11.61
C LEU A 105 -22.81 4.65 -11.94
N PRO A 106 -21.96 3.73 -11.47
CA PRO A 106 -22.17 2.30 -11.71
C PRO A 106 -23.52 1.78 -11.19
N LEU A 107 -23.97 2.28 -10.04
CA LEU A 107 -25.28 1.90 -9.48
C LEU A 107 -26.42 2.31 -10.41
N ARG A 108 -26.42 3.56 -10.87
CA ARG A 108 -27.44 4.08 -11.79
C ARG A 108 -27.42 3.32 -13.12
N LEU A 109 -26.24 3.15 -13.73
CA LEU A 109 -26.08 2.41 -14.98
C LEU A 109 -26.57 0.96 -14.85
N THR A 110 -26.34 0.33 -13.69
CA THR A 110 -26.84 -1.03 -13.41
C THR A 110 -28.36 -1.05 -13.34
N THR A 111 -28.98 -0.09 -12.66
CA THR A 111 -30.45 0.04 -12.63
C THR A 111 -31.02 0.26 -14.03
N ASP A 112 -30.40 1.13 -14.82
CA ASP A 112 -30.83 1.44 -16.19
C ASP A 112 -30.68 0.19 -17.08
N TYR A 113 -29.59 -0.58 -16.96
CA TYR A 113 -29.36 -1.83 -17.71
C TYR A 113 -30.48 -2.84 -17.52
N TYR A 114 -30.84 -3.12 -16.27
CA TYR A 114 -31.89 -4.09 -15.94
C TYR A 114 -33.30 -3.58 -16.23
N SER A 115 -33.46 -2.30 -16.56
CA SER A 115 -34.72 -1.72 -17.03
C SER A 115 -34.90 -1.87 -18.55
N LEU A 116 -33.85 -2.21 -19.30
CA LEU A 116 -33.91 -2.44 -20.75
C LEU A 116 -34.50 -3.81 -21.09
N ASN A 117 -35.17 -3.90 -22.25
CA ASN A 117 -35.58 -5.18 -22.82
C ASN A 117 -34.37 -5.98 -23.34
N SER A 118 -34.50 -7.30 -23.44
CA SER A 118 -33.41 -8.18 -23.86
C SER A 118 -32.80 -7.82 -25.23
N SER A 119 -33.58 -7.27 -26.16
CA SER A 119 -33.08 -6.82 -27.47
C SER A 119 -32.21 -5.57 -27.38
N GLU A 120 -32.53 -4.65 -26.46
CA GLU A 120 -31.82 -3.39 -26.26
C GLU A 120 -30.50 -3.59 -25.50
N GLN A 121 -30.37 -4.72 -24.80
CA GLN A 121 -29.13 -5.07 -24.10
C GLN A 121 -28.03 -5.53 -25.07
N GLN A 122 -28.34 -5.90 -26.32
CA GLN A 122 -27.36 -6.49 -27.24
C GLN A 122 -26.52 -5.45 -27.98
N PHE A 123 -25.20 -5.68 -28.02
CA PHE A 123 -24.31 -4.93 -28.90
C PHE A 123 -24.45 -5.39 -30.35
N HIS A 124 -24.27 -4.46 -31.28
CA HIS A 124 -24.23 -4.73 -32.72
C HIS A 124 -22.88 -5.35 -33.16
N ASN A 125 -22.84 -5.89 -34.37
CA ASN A 125 -21.63 -6.40 -35.05
C ASN A 125 -20.91 -7.56 -34.32
N GLN A 126 -21.68 -8.49 -33.73
CA GLN A 126 -21.12 -9.64 -33.02
C GLN A 126 -20.33 -10.59 -33.93
N ASP A 127 -20.64 -10.62 -35.22
CA ASP A 127 -19.93 -11.36 -36.26
C ASP A 127 -18.46 -10.93 -36.39
N ARG A 128 -18.12 -9.70 -35.98
CA ARG A 128 -16.79 -9.12 -36.11
C ARG A 128 -15.87 -9.41 -34.91
N LEU A 129 -16.38 -10.07 -33.88
CA LEU A 129 -15.66 -10.29 -32.63
C LEU A 129 -14.48 -11.27 -32.77
N GLU A 130 -14.50 -12.11 -33.81
CA GLU A 130 -13.47 -13.12 -34.06
C GLU A 130 -12.78 -12.95 -35.42
N ASP A 131 -13.03 -11.85 -36.13
CA ASP A 131 -12.49 -11.58 -37.47
C ASP A 131 -11.01 -11.18 -37.40
N PRO A 132 -10.05 -12.06 -37.77
CA PRO A 132 -8.62 -11.81 -37.57
C PRO A 132 -8.07 -10.64 -38.40
N GLU A 133 -8.82 -10.12 -39.38
CA GLU A 133 -8.45 -8.97 -40.21
C GLU A 133 -8.69 -7.61 -39.51
N LEU A 134 -9.30 -7.62 -38.32
CA LEU A 134 -9.60 -6.42 -37.53
C LEU A 134 -8.55 -6.17 -36.43
N TYR A 135 -8.59 -4.96 -35.86
CA TYR A 135 -7.71 -4.56 -34.77
C TYR A 135 -8.39 -4.84 -33.42
N HIS A 136 -7.99 -5.94 -32.78
CA HIS A 136 -8.56 -6.41 -31.52
C HIS A 136 -7.80 -5.92 -30.28
N TYR A 137 -8.48 -5.17 -29.44
CA TYR A 137 -7.95 -4.63 -28.20
C TYR A 137 -8.51 -5.42 -27.01
N ALA A 138 -7.65 -5.85 -26.10
CA ALA A 138 -8.07 -6.40 -24.82
C ALA A 138 -7.92 -5.35 -23.72
N LEU A 139 -8.97 -5.15 -22.93
CA LEU A 139 -9.01 -4.16 -21.85
C LEU A 139 -9.70 -4.79 -20.64
N PHE A 140 -8.97 -4.94 -19.54
CA PHE A 140 -9.51 -5.58 -18.33
C PHE A 140 -9.65 -4.55 -17.23
N SER A 141 -10.87 -4.26 -16.77
CA SER A 141 -11.13 -3.17 -15.83
C SER A 141 -12.41 -3.39 -15.03
N ASP A 142 -12.39 -2.96 -13.77
CA ASP A 142 -13.56 -2.82 -12.90
C ASP A 142 -14.08 -1.37 -12.86
N ASN A 143 -13.51 -0.47 -13.66
CA ASN A 143 -13.81 0.96 -13.64
C ASN A 143 -14.38 1.41 -14.99
N VAL A 144 -15.69 1.66 -15.00
CA VAL A 144 -16.44 2.10 -16.19
C VAL A 144 -15.83 3.34 -16.85
N LEU A 145 -15.40 4.33 -16.06
CA LEU A 145 -14.86 5.58 -16.61
C LEU A 145 -13.45 5.40 -17.18
N ALA A 146 -12.62 4.61 -16.50
CA ALA A 146 -11.28 4.28 -16.99
C ALA A 146 -11.39 3.57 -18.35
N ALA A 147 -12.22 2.54 -18.43
CA ALA A 147 -12.46 1.82 -19.68
C ALA A 147 -13.02 2.74 -20.79
N ALA A 148 -13.98 3.61 -20.44
CA ALA A 148 -14.52 4.59 -21.37
C ALA A 148 -13.46 5.53 -21.94
N VAL A 149 -12.55 6.03 -21.10
CA VAL A 149 -11.46 6.93 -21.51
C VAL A 149 -10.50 6.23 -22.46
N VAL A 150 -10.09 4.99 -22.15
CA VAL A 150 -9.18 4.21 -23.00
C VAL A 150 -9.80 3.97 -24.37
N VAL A 151 -11.04 3.47 -24.41
CA VAL A 151 -11.75 3.19 -25.67
C VAL A 151 -11.96 4.47 -26.46
N ASN A 152 -12.45 5.53 -25.84
CA ASN A 152 -12.77 6.77 -26.53
C ASN A 152 -11.52 7.48 -27.05
N SER A 153 -10.44 7.53 -26.25
CA SER A 153 -9.16 8.11 -26.69
C SER A 153 -8.54 7.31 -27.83
N THR A 154 -8.65 5.96 -27.80
CA THR A 154 -8.18 5.10 -28.90
C THR A 154 -8.95 5.37 -30.19
N ILE A 155 -10.29 5.43 -30.12
CA ILE A 155 -11.13 5.65 -31.29
C ILE A 155 -11.03 7.07 -31.84
N THR A 156 -10.91 8.07 -30.98
CA THR A 156 -10.75 9.48 -31.40
C THR A 156 -9.50 9.67 -32.26
N HIS A 157 -8.44 8.90 -32.00
CA HIS A 157 -7.18 8.98 -32.76
C HIS A 157 -7.06 7.90 -33.86
N ALA A 158 -8.06 7.03 -34.03
CA ALA A 158 -8.03 5.96 -35.01
C ALA A 158 -8.31 6.47 -36.43
N LYS A 159 -7.50 6.07 -37.41
CA LYS A 159 -7.71 6.41 -38.82
C LYS A 159 -8.95 5.75 -39.43
N HIS A 160 -9.24 4.51 -39.02
CA HIS A 160 -10.36 3.73 -39.52
C HIS A 160 -11.17 3.12 -38.37
N PRO A 161 -11.97 3.90 -37.62
CA PRO A 161 -12.69 3.45 -36.43
C PRO A 161 -13.53 2.17 -36.62
N THR A 162 -14.05 1.93 -37.83
CA THR A 162 -14.83 0.74 -38.17
C THR A 162 -14.03 -0.56 -38.13
N LYS A 163 -12.68 -0.51 -38.09
CA LYS A 163 -11.82 -1.71 -38.02
C LYS A 163 -11.40 -2.09 -36.60
N HIS A 164 -11.85 -1.35 -35.58
CA HIS A 164 -11.42 -1.55 -34.20
C HIS A 164 -12.48 -2.35 -33.44
N VAL A 165 -12.02 -3.33 -32.68
CA VAL A 165 -12.84 -4.21 -31.83
C VAL A 165 -12.27 -4.18 -30.42
N PHE A 166 -13.05 -3.77 -29.42
CA PHE A 166 -12.62 -3.81 -28.02
C PHE A 166 -13.31 -4.95 -27.28
N HIS A 167 -12.50 -5.79 -26.66
CA HIS A 167 -12.93 -6.83 -25.74
C HIS A 167 -12.65 -6.37 -24.32
N ILE A 168 -13.71 -5.92 -23.66
CA ILE A 168 -13.66 -5.43 -22.29
C ILE A 168 -14.01 -6.61 -21.37
N VAL A 169 -13.13 -6.98 -20.45
CA VAL A 169 -13.42 -7.99 -19.43
C VAL A 169 -13.52 -7.31 -18.08
N THR A 170 -14.61 -7.58 -17.37
CA THR A 170 -14.92 -6.99 -16.07
C THR A 170 -15.41 -8.06 -15.10
N ASP A 171 -15.42 -7.73 -13.81
CA ASP A 171 -16.08 -8.55 -12.81
C ASP A 171 -17.61 -8.48 -12.92
N ARG A 172 -18.29 -9.40 -12.21
CA ARG A 172 -19.75 -9.47 -12.15
C ARG A 172 -20.40 -8.21 -11.60
N LEU A 173 -19.77 -7.54 -10.64
CA LEU A 173 -20.34 -6.38 -9.96
C LEU A 173 -20.44 -5.18 -10.90
N ASN A 174 -19.48 -5.05 -11.81
CA ASN A 174 -19.39 -3.93 -12.75
C ASN A 174 -19.93 -4.28 -14.15
N TYR A 175 -20.21 -5.55 -14.44
CA TYR A 175 -20.68 -6.02 -15.75
C TYR A 175 -21.87 -5.24 -16.32
N ALA A 176 -22.97 -5.14 -15.56
CA ALA A 176 -24.18 -4.44 -16.01
C ALA A 176 -23.91 -2.96 -16.28
N ALA A 177 -23.19 -2.29 -15.37
CA ALA A 177 -22.83 -0.89 -15.52
C ALA A 177 -21.93 -0.65 -16.75
N MET A 178 -20.92 -1.50 -16.94
CA MET A 178 -20.00 -1.43 -18.07
C MET A 178 -20.76 -1.62 -19.40
N ARG A 179 -21.65 -2.62 -19.47
CA ARG A 179 -22.50 -2.81 -20.65
C ARG A 179 -23.36 -1.60 -20.93
N MET A 180 -24.08 -1.11 -19.93
CA MET A 180 -24.98 0.02 -20.09
C MET A 180 -24.25 1.26 -20.60
N TRP A 181 -23.06 1.54 -20.06
CA TRP A 181 -22.26 2.68 -20.51
C TRP A 181 -22.02 2.64 -22.02
N PHE A 182 -21.55 1.51 -22.55
CA PHE A 182 -21.26 1.39 -23.98
C PHE A 182 -22.50 1.24 -24.86
N LEU A 183 -23.64 0.83 -24.30
CA LEU A 183 -24.93 0.84 -25.01
C LEU A 183 -25.41 2.27 -25.24
N VAL A 184 -25.36 3.12 -24.22
CA VAL A 184 -25.80 4.53 -24.32
C VAL A 184 -24.73 5.49 -24.85
N ASN A 185 -23.45 5.09 -24.81
CA ASN A 185 -22.32 5.85 -25.34
C ASN A 185 -21.50 5.00 -26.32
N PRO A 186 -22.05 4.65 -27.49
CA PRO A 186 -21.33 3.86 -28.48
C PRO A 186 -20.06 4.62 -28.96
N PRO A 187 -18.87 3.98 -28.96
CA PRO A 187 -17.62 4.63 -29.32
C PRO A 187 -17.46 4.73 -30.84
N GLY A 188 -18.21 5.64 -31.45
CA GLY A 188 -18.24 5.85 -32.89
C GLY A 188 -18.76 4.61 -33.63
N LYS A 189 -17.95 4.05 -34.54
CA LYS A 189 -18.30 2.86 -35.33
C LYS A 189 -17.48 1.62 -34.96
N ALA A 190 -16.80 1.65 -33.83
CA ALA A 190 -16.04 0.51 -33.33
C ALA A 190 -16.98 -0.58 -32.80
N THR A 191 -16.53 -1.83 -32.87
CA THR A 191 -17.25 -2.95 -32.24
C THR A 191 -16.83 -3.05 -30.78
N ILE A 192 -17.80 -3.25 -29.89
CA ILE A 192 -17.56 -3.41 -28.44
C ILE A 192 -18.13 -4.76 -27.98
N GLN A 193 -17.36 -5.45 -27.16
CA GLN A 193 -17.79 -6.59 -26.38
C GLN A 193 -17.46 -6.33 -24.92
N VAL A 194 -18.40 -6.65 -24.03
CA VAL A 194 -18.16 -6.68 -22.58
C VAL A 194 -18.42 -8.10 -22.10
N GLN A 195 -17.41 -8.72 -21.50
CA GLN A 195 -17.46 -10.08 -20.97
C GLN A 195 -17.38 -10.06 -19.44
N ASN A 196 -18.13 -10.95 -18.79
CA ASN A 196 -18.02 -11.18 -17.36
C ASN A 196 -17.01 -12.30 -17.11
N ILE A 197 -16.02 -12.04 -16.26
CA ILE A 197 -15.03 -13.05 -15.90
C ILE A 197 -15.64 -14.31 -15.28
N GLU A 198 -16.78 -14.21 -14.57
CA GLU A 198 -17.45 -15.38 -13.99
C GLU A 198 -17.98 -16.36 -15.05
N GLU A 199 -18.12 -15.93 -16.31
CA GLU A 199 -18.52 -16.79 -17.43
C GLU A 199 -17.35 -17.62 -17.99
N PHE A 200 -16.11 -17.36 -17.56
CA PHE A 200 -14.94 -18.13 -17.96
C PHE A 200 -14.87 -19.45 -17.19
N THR A 201 -15.60 -20.45 -17.66
CA THR A 201 -15.69 -21.78 -17.02
C THR A 201 -14.35 -22.50 -16.88
N TRP A 202 -13.39 -22.22 -17.76
CA TRP A 202 -12.02 -22.75 -17.71
C TRP A 202 -11.18 -22.09 -16.60
N LEU A 203 -11.51 -20.86 -16.19
CA LEU A 203 -10.74 -20.09 -15.22
C LEU A 203 -11.15 -20.47 -13.79
N ASN A 204 -10.59 -21.56 -13.29
CA ASN A 204 -10.82 -22.06 -11.94
C ASN A 204 -9.51 -22.35 -11.20
N ALA A 205 -9.58 -22.63 -9.90
CA ALA A 205 -8.40 -22.85 -9.05
C ALA A 205 -7.58 -24.12 -9.42
N SER A 206 -8.17 -25.06 -10.17
CA SER A 206 -7.44 -26.23 -10.66
C SER A 206 -6.58 -25.89 -11.88
N TYR A 207 -7.04 -24.95 -12.71
CA TYR A 207 -6.36 -24.53 -13.93
C TYR A 207 -5.40 -23.34 -13.70
N SER A 208 -5.81 -22.35 -12.91
CA SER A 208 -5.03 -21.14 -12.64
C SER A 208 -4.31 -21.21 -11.29
N PRO A 209 -2.97 -21.31 -11.28
CA PRO A 209 -2.18 -21.23 -10.05
C PRO A 209 -2.41 -19.91 -9.31
N VAL A 210 -2.64 -18.83 -10.07
CA VAL A 210 -2.92 -17.50 -9.52
C VAL A 210 -4.23 -17.49 -8.75
N LEU A 211 -5.32 -18.05 -9.30
CA LEU A 211 -6.57 -18.18 -8.56
C LEU A 211 -6.42 -19.04 -7.31
N LYS A 212 -5.69 -20.15 -7.41
CA LYS A 212 -5.39 -21.01 -6.26
C LYS A 212 -4.62 -20.26 -5.17
N GLN A 213 -3.69 -19.39 -5.56
CA GLN A 213 -2.93 -18.57 -4.63
C GLN A 213 -3.79 -17.44 -4.04
N LEU A 214 -4.61 -16.77 -4.85
CA LEU A 214 -5.55 -15.70 -4.43
C LEU A 214 -6.59 -16.19 -3.42
N SER A 215 -7.04 -17.43 -3.56
CA SER A 215 -7.96 -18.09 -2.64
C SER A 215 -7.29 -18.66 -1.38
N SER A 216 -5.95 -18.66 -1.29
CA SER A 216 -5.25 -19.20 -0.13
C SER A 216 -5.40 -18.29 1.09
N GLN A 217 -5.64 -18.90 2.25
CA GLN A 217 -5.77 -18.18 3.52
C GLN A 217 -4.51 -17.36 3.84
N SER A 218 -3.33 -17.83 3.43
CA SER A 218 -2.06 -17.12 3.61
C SER A 218 -1.96 -15.83 2.79
N MET A 219 -2.45 -15.80 1.54
CA MET A 219 -2.52 -14.57 0.74
C MET A 219 -3.59 -13.62 1.24
N ILE A 220 -4.77 -14.15 1.57
CA ILE A 220 -5.84 -13.36 2.20
C ILE A 220 -5.29 -12.72 3.48
N ASP A 221 -4.60 -13.49 4.31
CA ASP A 221 -3.95 -12.99 5.52
C ASP A 221 -2.83 -11.99 5.21
N TYR A 222 -2.02 -12.19 4.18
CA TYR A 222 -0.96 -11.24 3.78
C TYR A 222 -1.50 -9.86 3.39
N TYR A 223 -2.59 -9.83 2.61
CA TYR A 223 -3.20 -8.58 2.14
C TYR A 223 -4.17 -7.96 3.16
N PHE A 224 -4.88 -8.76 3.96
CA PHE A 224 -5.91 -8.28 4.90
C PHE A 224 -5.52 -8.30 6.38
N ARG A 225 -4.50 -9.05 6.83
CA ARG A 225 -4.09 -9.01 8.25
C ARG A 225 -3.28 -7.77 8.58
N THR A 226 -3.87 -6.96 9.44
CA THR A 226 -3.20 -6.00 10.33
C THR A 226 -2.59 -6.73 11.54
N HIS A 227 -1.61 -7.61 11.34
CA HIS A 227 -0.96 -8.29 12.47
C HIS A 227 0.32 -7.62 12.97
N ARG A 228 0.45 -7.79 14.29
CA ARG A 228 1.30 -7.10 15.25
C ARG A 228 2.79 -7.34 14.94
N ALA A 229 3.58 -6.29 15.04
CA ALA A 229 5.01 -6.34 15.37
C ALA A 229 5.94 -7.10 14.41
N SER A 230 5.95 -6.78 13.12
CA SER A 230 7.18 -6.87 12.32
C SER A 230 7.36 -5.60 11.50
N SER A 231 8.58 -5.08 11.49
CA SER A 231 9.04 -3.93 10.72
C SER A 231 9.21 -4.30 9.24
N ASP A 232 8.16 -4.81 8.59
CA ASP A 232 8.23 -5.11 7.17
C ASP A 232 8.11 -3.81 6.36
N SER A 233 9.22 -3.42 5.74
CA SER A 233 9.37 -2.27 4.84
C SER A 233 8.52 -2.37 3.56
N ASN A 234 7.83 -3.50 3.33
CA ASN A 234 7.04 -3.79 2.14
C ASN A 234 5.55 -3.42 2.29
N LEU A 235 5.22 -2.42 3.11
CA LEU A 235 3.86 -1.87 3.23
C LEU A 235 3.29 -1.33 1.90
N LYS A 236 4.15 -0.96 0.93
CA LYS A 236 3.75 -0.58 -0.44
C LYS A 236 3.11 -1.74 -1.22
N LEU A 237 3.34 -3.00 -0.83
CA LEU A 237 2.88 -4.21 -1.52
C LEU A 237 1.57 -4.80 -0.96
N ARG A 238 0.83 -4.04 -0.13
CA ARG A 238 -0.47 -4.46 0.42
C ARG A 238 -1.64 -3.71 -0.23
N ASN A 239 -1.62 -3.61 -1.56
CA ASN A 239 -2.76 -3.07 -2.30
C ASN A 239 -3.70 -4.23 -2.68
N PRO A 240 -4.92 -4.32 -2.14
CA PRO A 240 -5.86 -5.37 -2.51
C PRO A 240 -6.34 -5.27 -3.96
N LYS A 241 -6.02 -4.21 -4.72
CA LYS A 241 -6.15 -4.24 -6.18
C LYS A 241 -5.36 -5.42 -6.80
N TYR A 242 -4.22 -5.81 -6.23
CA TYR A 242 -3.46 -6.98 -6.69
C TYR A 242 -4.16 -8.32 -6.43
N LEU A 243 -5.23 -8.33 -5.62
CA LEU A 243 -6.11 -9.48 -5.47
C LEU A 243 -7.16 -9.59 -6.58
N SER A 244 -7.40 -8.50 -7.33
CA SER A 244 -8.31 -8.58 -8.47
C SER A 244 -7.71 -9.50 -9.52
N ILE A 245 -8.43 -10.57 -9.81
CA ILE A 245 -8.08 -11.54 -10.85
C ILE A 245 -8.02 -10.87 -12.24
N LEU A 246 -8.71 -9.74 -12.45
CA LEU A 246 -8.64 -8.96 -13.69
C LEU A 246 -7.19 -8.55 -14.02
N ASN A 247 -6.38 -8.25 -13.01
CA ASN A 247 -4.97 -7.91 -13.20
C ASN A 247 -4.11 -9.09 -13.67
N HIS A 248 -4.60 -10.33 -13.58
CA HIS A 248 -3.85 -11.52 -13.97
C HIS A 248 -4.40 -12.18 -15.24
N LEU A 249 -5.56 -11.72 -15.73
CA LEU A 249 -6.16 -12.23 -16.97
C LEU A 249 -5.26 -12.06 -18.20
N ARG A 250 -4.32 -11.11 -18.17
CA ARG A 250 -3.38 -10.87 -19.28
C ARG A 250 -2.53 -12.09 -19.63
N PHE A 251 -2.27 -12.98 -18.66
CA PHE A 251 -1.55 -14.23 -18.91
C PHE A 251 -2.39 -15.26 -19.69
N TYR A 252 -3.71 -15.05 -19.75
CA TYR A 252 -4.67 -15.95 -20.38
C TYR A 252 -5.27 -15.36 -21.66
N LEU A 253 -4.62 -14.34 -22.26
CA LEU A 253 -5.06 -13.79 -23.55
C LEU A 253 -5.22 -14.88 -24.63
N PRO A 254 -4.32 -15.87 -24.77
CA PRO A 254 -4.49 -16.96 -25.73
C PRO A 254 -5.75 -17.81 -25.47
N GLU A 255 -6.08 -18.07 -24.21
CA GLU A 255 -7.28 -18.82 -23.82
C GLU A 255 -8.56 -18.02 -24.01
N ILE A 256 -8.52 -16.70 -23.79
CA ILE A 256 -9.67 -15.80 -23.99
C ILE A 256 -9.92 -15.58 -25.49
N PHE A 257 -8.86 -15.48 -26.31
CA PHE A 257 -8.96 -15.14 -27.74
C PHE A 257 -8.23 -16.15 -28.66
N PRO A 258 -8.60 -17.44 -28.64
CA PRO A 258 -7.84 -18.49 -29.33
C PRO A 258 -7.88 -18.40 -30.86
N LYS A 259 -8.84 -17.66 -31.42
CA LYS A 259 -9.04 -17.49 -32.87
C LYS A 259 -8.30 -16.28 -33.46
N LEU A 260 -7.76 -15.41 -32.60
CA LEU A 260 -7.10 -14.18 -33.03
C LEU A 260 -5.59 -14.37 -33.13
N HIS A 261 -4.98 -13.83 -34.19
CA HIS A 261 -3.53 -13.92 -34.39
C HIS A 261 -2.74 -12.91 -33.56
N LYS A 262 -3.28 -11.70 -33.37
CA LYS A 262 -2.66 -10.63 -32.56
C LYS A 262 -3.75 -9.85 -31.84
N VAL A 263 -3.51 -9.60 -30.55
CA VAL A 263 -4.35 -8.76 -29.71
C VAL A 263 -3.44 -7.72 -29.06
N LEU A 264 -3.89 -6.46 -29.02
CA LEU A 264 -3.19 -5.41 -28.28
C LEU A 264 -3.85 -5.24 -26.91
N PHE A 265 -3.10 -5.53 -25.86
CA PHE A 265 -3.55 -5.28 -24.49
C PHE A 265 -3.39 -3.79 -24.14
N LEU A 266 -4.44 -3.17 -23.63
CA LEU A 266 -4.44 -1.80 -23.10
C LEU A 266 -4.78 -1.85 -21.62
N ASP A 267 -3.97 -1.18 -20.80
CA ASP A 267 -4.31 -0.99 -19.38
C ASP A 267 -5.39 0.08 -19.22
N ASP A 268 -6.08 0.09 -18.08
CA ASP A 268 -7.21 1.00 -17.85
C ASP A 268 -6.80 2.42 -17.42
N ASP A 269 -5.52 2.64 -17.11
CA ASP A 269 -4.96 3.91 -16.66
C ASP A 269 -4.21 4.70 -17.75
N ILE A 270 -4.47 4.39 -19.03
CA ILE A 270 -3.83 5.04 -20.17
C ILE A 270 -4.76 6.01 -20.91
N VAL A 271 -4.16 6.92 -21.67
CA VAL A 271 -4.85 7.74 -22.68
C VAL A 271 -4.09 7.64 -23.99
N VAL A 272 -4.76 7.16 -25.03
CA VAL A 272 -4.17 7.00 -26.35
C VAL A 272 -4.20 8.34 -27.08
N GLN A 273 -3.04 8.79 -27.57
CA GLN A 273 -2.89 10.09 -28.25
C GLN A 273 -2.56 9.97 -29.74
N LYS A 274 -2.38 8.75 -30.25
CA LYS A 274 -2.04 8.47 -31.65
C LYS A 274 -2.65 7.14 -32.08
N ASP A 275 -2.85 7.01 -33.39
CA ASP A 275 -3.28 5.76 -34.01
C ASP A 275 -2.31 4.61 -33.68
N LEU A 276 -2.84 3.52 -33.14
CA LEU A 276 -2.08 2.36 -32.69
C LEU A 276 -1.95 1.25 -33.75
N THR A 277 -2.56 1.41 -34.94
CA THR A 277 -2.68 0.31 -35.92
C THR A 277 -1.33 -0.17 -36.44
N ALA A 278 -0.31 0.69 -36.43
CA ALA A 278 1.06 0.35 -36.78
C ALA A 278 1.67 -0.76 -35.89
N LEU A 279 1.13 -0.99 -34.69
CA LEU A 279 1.59 -2.06 -33.80
C LEU A 279 1.27 -3.45 -34.35
N TRP A 280 0.20 -3.62 -35.13
CA TRP A 280 -0.15 -4.91 -35.73
C TRP A 280 0.83 -5.34 -36.83
N SER A 281 1.46 -4.39 -37.53
CA SER A 281 2.44 -4.69 -38.58
C SER A 281 3.86 -4.90 -38.05
N LEU A 282 4.08 -4.82 -36.73
CA LEU A 282 5.38 -5.12 -36.14
C LEU A 282 5.70 -6.62 -36.27
N ASP A 283 6.91 -6.90 -36.73
CA ASP A 283 7.50 -8.23 -36.70
C ASP A 283 8.01 -8.55 -35.29
N LEU A 284 7.39 -9.54 -34.65
CA LEU A 284 7.77 -10.01 -33.31
C LEU A 284 8.98 -10.94 -33.34
N LYS A 285 9.53 -11.28 -34.52
CA LYS A 285 10.73 -12.13 -34.68
C LYS A 285 10.61 -13.49 -33.98
N GLY A 286 9.42 -14.07 -34.02
CA GLY A 286 9.10 -15.34 -33.35
C GLY A 286 8.80 -15.24 -31.85
N ASN A 287 8.81 -14.04 -31.25
CA ASN A 287 8.40 -13.85 -29.85
C ASN A 287 6.88 -13.90 -29.71
N VAL A 288 6.41 -14.42 -28.57
CA VAL A 288 4.98 -14.58 -28.24
C VAL A 288 4.30 -13.24 -27.98
N ASN A 289 5.05 -12.27 -27.43
CA ASN A 289 4.54 -10.93 -27.15
C ASN A 289 5.62 -9.86 -27.34
N GLY A 290 5.17 -8.62 -27.51
CA GLY A 290 6.02 -7.43 -27.54
C GLY A 290 5.51 -6.38 -26.56
N ALA A 291 6.40 -5.57 -26.03
CA ALA A 291 6.07 -4.48 -25.12
C ALA A 291 7.07 -3.33 -25.21
N VAL A 292 6.70 -2.22 -24.58
CA VAL A 292 7.56 -1.04 -24.46
C VAL A 292 8.61 -1.30 -23.39
N GLU A 293 9.88 -1.03 -23.73
CA GLU A 293 10.98 -1.09 -22.78
C GLU A 293 10.82 0.03 -21.74
N THR A 294 10.72 -0.35 -20.47
CA THR A 294 10.58 0.58 -19.34
C THR A 294 11.85 0.71 -18.51
N CYS A 295 12.99 0.21 -18.99
CA CYS A 295 14.22 0.13 -18.19
C CYS A 295 14.78 1.51 -17.87
N GLY A 296 14.68 1.92 -16.60
CA GLY A 296 15.08 3.24 -16.11
C GLY A 296 15.08 3.30 -14.58
N GLU A 297 15.24 4.47 -13.98
CA GLU A 297 15.37 4.62 -12.51
C GLU A 297 14.13 4.11 -11.73
N SER A 298 12.95 4.18 -12.35
CA SER A 298 11.65 3.89 -11.73
C SER A 298 11.25 2.40 -11.81
N PHE A 299 11.70 1.66 -12.82
CA PHE A 299 11.32 0.27 -13.05
C PHE A 299 12.51 -0.65 -12.82
N HIS A 300 12.31 -1.64 -11.96
CA HIS A 300 13.43 -2.42 -11.43
C HIS A 300 13.82 -3.58 -12.35
N ARG A 301 15.07 -4.01 -12.21
CA ARG A 301 15.59 -5.23 -12.83
C ARG A 301 15.06 -6.45 -12.09
N PHE A 302 15.22 -7.62 -12.69
CA PHE A 302 14.74 -8.87 -12.11
C PHE A 302 15.29 -9.15 -10.73
N ASP A 303 16.52 -8.72 -10.42
CA ASP A 303 17.14 -8.88 -9.10
C ASP A 303 16.31 -8.32 -7.93
N ARG A 304 15.41 -7.37 -8.19
CA ARG A 304 14.50 -6.81 -7.19
C ARG A 304 13.20 -7.59 -7.01
N TYR A 305 12.81 -8.40 -7.99
CA TYR A 305 11.55 -9.14 -8.00
C TYR A 305 11.76 -10.64 -7.75
N LEU A 306 12.88 -11.18 -8.20
CA LEU A 306 13.19 -12.60 -8.20
C LEU A 306 14.33 -12.91 -7.23
N ASN A 307 14.23 -14.03 -6.53
CA ASN A 307 15.29 -14.51 -5.67
C ASN A 307 16.32 -15.34 -6.47
N PHE A 308 17.39 -14.69 -6.92
CA PHE A 308 18.47 -15.33 -7.68
C PHE A 308 19.30 -16.35 -6.90
N SER A 309 19.10 -16.47 -5.58
CA SER A 309 19.66 -17.60 -4.82
C SER A 309 19.00 -18.93 -5.19
N ASN A 310 17.82 -18.91 -5.81
CA ASN A 310 17.14 -20.11 -6.29
C ASN A 310 17.78 -20.58 -7.63
N PRO A 311 18.28 -21.83 -7.72
CA PRO A 311 18.90 -22.36 -8.93
C PRO A 311 17.98 -22.38 -10.16
N LEU A 312 16.66 -22.51 -9.97
CA LEU A 312 15.71 -22.48 -11.10
C LEU A 312 15.55 -21.09 -11.69
N ILE A 313 15.78 -20.05 -10.87
CA ILE A 313 15.69 -18.65 -11.33
C ILE A 313 17.00 -18.26 -11.99
N SER A 314 18.13 -18.46 -11.31
CA SER A 314 19.46 -18.06 -11.82
C SER A 314 19.89 -18.80 -13.09
N ARG A 315 19.34 -19.98 -13.38
CA ARG A 315 19.61 -20.71 -14.63
C ARG A 315 18.80 -20.19 -15.82
N ASN A 316 17.63 -19.60 -15.59
CA ASN A 316 16.69 -19.26 -16.65
C ASN A 316 16.57 -17.75 -16.89
N PHE A 317 16.96 -16.93 -15.93
CA PHE A 317 16.80 -15.48 -15.98
C PHE A 317 18.15 -14.77 -15.75
N ASP A 318 18.33 -13.60 -16.37
CA ASP A 318 19.43 -12.68 -16.04
C ASP A 318 18.95 -11.71 -14.96
N ALA A 319 19.69 -11.62 -13.85
CA ALA A 319 19.42 -10.69 -12.76
C ALA A 319 19.39 -9.22 -13.22
N ARG A 320 20.13 -8.90 -14.28
CA ARG A 320 20.21 -7.55 -14.83
C ARG A 320 19.20 -7.28 -15.94
N ALA A 321 18.44 -8.29 -16.38
CA ALA A 321 17.38 -8.08 -17.34
C ALA A 321 16.31 -7.15 -16.76
N CYS A 322 15.73 -6.35 -17.64
CA CYS A 322 14.76 -5.33 -17.27
C CYS A 322 13.37 -5.95 -17.13
N GLY A 323 12.73 -5.64 -16.01
CA GLY A 323 11.29 -5.76 -15.88
C GLY A 323 10.58 -4.83 -16.85
N TRP A 324 9.43 -5.29 -17.29
CA TRP A 324 8.45 -4.57 -18.06
C TRP A 324 7.23 -4.38 -17.16
N ALA A 325 6.54 -3.24 -17.29
CA ALA A 325 5.52 -2.83 -16.33
C ALA A 325 4.42 -3.90 -16.03
N PHE A 326 4.21 -4.85 -16.94
CA PHE A 326 3.13 -5.85 -16.87
C PHE A 326 3.60 -7.32 -16.87
N GLY A 327 4.90 -7.57 -16.77
CA GLY A 327 5.46 -8.92 -16.81
C GLY A 327 6.69 -9.06 -15.92
N MET A 328 7.08 -10.32 -15.67
CA MET A 328 8.45 -10.62 -15.26
C MET A 328 9.29 -10.63 -16.52
#